data_AF-A0AB73USF3-F1
#
_entry.id   AF-A0AB73USF3-F1
#
_cell.length_a   1.000
_cell.length_b   1.000
_cell.length_c   1.000
_cell.angle_alpha   90.00
_cell.angle_beta   90.00
_cell.angle_gamma   90.00
#
_symmetry.space_group_name_H-M   'P 1'
#
loop_
_entity.id
_entity.type
_entity.pdbx_description
1 polymer ?
#
loop_
_entity_poly.entity_id
_entity_poly.type
_entity_poly.pdbx_seq_one_letter_code
_entity_poly.pdbx_strand_id
1 'polypeptide(L)'
;MNKQEKGRPPKYTDEELTKTLLDYASKTPGKINYSALAKATGIKRHVWSRRKRTDIERLNTPLLSKQNDAPSLPLPNIEFIIERYGNDTKALTGALKHVNEVIQSLYDDLLQSRKKNERFKESIEQQQKKIKELTITLREYENIVAGSVYKDNREENHLQSNLLTINSNNKENAVSLDFKKMFPNIFLK
;
A
#
# COMPACT_ATOMS: atom_id res chain seq x y z
N MET A 1 -26.75 38.23 -47.95
CA MET A 1 -26.80 37.47 -46.67
C MET A 1 -26.13 36.13 -46.89
N ASN A 2 -24.89 35.96 -46.42
CA ASN A 2 -24.09 34.76 -46.67
C ASN A 2 -24.40 33.69 -45.61
N LYS A 3 -25.07 32.59 -46.00
CA LYS A 3 -25.27 31.43 -45.12
C LYS A 3 -23.94 30.69 -45.02
N GLN A 4 -23.23 30.82 -43.90
CA GLN A 4 -22.09 29.96 -43.62
C GLN A 4 -22.58 28.51 -43.47
N GLU A 5 -22.07 27.63 -44.32
CA GLU A 5 -22.31 26.19 -44.26
C GLU A 5 -21.87 25.68 -42.87
N LYS A 6 -22.83 25.21 -42.08
CA LYS A 6 -22.57 24.54 -40.81
C LYS A 6 -21.77 23.28 -41.12
N GLY A 7 -20.54 23.21 -40.62
CA GLY A 7 -19.69 22.01 -40.71
C GLY A 7 -20.38 20.76 -40.15
N ARG A 8 -19.73 19.60 -40.36
CA ARG A 8 -20.23 18.26 -40.01
C ARG A 8 -20.92 18.25 -38.64
N PRO A 9 -22.15 17.71 -38.54
CA PRO A 9 -22.88 17.67 -37.27
C PRO A 9 -22.08 16.93 -36.19
N PRO A 10 -22.16 17.37 -34.93
CA PRO A 10 -21.40 16.78 -33.84
C PRO A 10 -21.82 15.33 -33.63
N LYS A 11 -20.83 14.42 -33.57
CA LYS A 11 -21.04 12.97 -33.40
C LYS A 11 -21.65 12.59 -32.04
N TYR A 12 -21.49 13.44 -31.04
CA TYR A 12 -21.96 13.21 -29.66
C TYR A 12 -22.74 14.43 -29.18
N THR A 13 -23.86 14.20 -28.50
CA THR A 13 -24.57 15.29 -27.81
C THR A 13 -23.84 15.67 -26.51
N ASP A 14 -24.07 16.88 -25.99
CA ASP A 14 -23.47 17.25 -24.70
C ASP A 14 -24.02 16.39 -23.56
N GLU A 15 -25.28 15.96 -23.63
CA GLU A 15 -25.91 15.04 -22.67
C GLU A 15 -25.24 13.66 -22.68
N GLU A 16 -24.95 13.11 -23.87
CA GLU A 16 -24.22 11.85 -24.01
C GLU A 16 -22.81 11.96 -23.41
N LEU A 17 -22.08 13.04 -23.75
CA LEU A 17 -20.74 13.29 -23.20
C LEU A 17 -20.77 13.43 -21.69
N THR A 18 -21.75 14.15 -21.15
CA THR A 18 -21.98 14.26 -19.70
C THR A 18 -22.21 12.86 -19.13
N LYS A 19 -23.19 12.10 -19.64
CA LYS A 19 -23.53 10.76 -19.13
C LYS A 19 -22.33 9.81 -19.12
N THR A 20 -21.54 9.80 -20.18
CA THR A 20 -20.36 8.94 -20.34
C THR A 20 -19.19 9.36 -19.43
N LEU A 21 -18.91 10.66 -19.30
CA LEU A 21 -17.90 11.16 -18.37
C LEU A 21 -18.16 10.72 -16.93
N LEU A 22 -19.43 10.66 -16.56
CA LEU A 22 -19.86 10.39 -15.20
C LEU A 22 -19.91 8.91 -14.88
N ASP A 23 -20.29 8.09 -15.85
CA ASP A 23 -20.13 6.64 -15.74
C ASP A 23 -18.65 6.24 -15.61
N TYR A 24 -17.74 6.96 -16.25
CA TYR A 24 -16.31 6.78 -16.06
C TYR A 24 -15.85 7.22 -14.66
N ALA A 25 -16.31 8.39 -14.19
CA ALA A 25 -15.93 8.95 -12.89
C ALA A 25 -16.41 8.09 -11.71
N SER A 26 -17.57 7.43 -11.81
CA SER A 26 -18.04 6.53 -10.74
C SER A 26 -17.25 5.22 -10.67
N LYS A 27 -16.67 4.76 -11.79
CA LYS A 27 -15.92 3.49 -11.87
C LYS A 27 -14.42 3.67 -11.62
N THR A 28 -13.90 4.88 -11.79
CA THR A 28 -12.46 5.16 -11.72
C THR A 28 -12.17 6.14 -10.58
N PRO A 29 -11.66 5.67 -9.44
CA PRO A 29 -11.30 6.56 -8.34
C PRO A 29 -10.10 7.45 -8.73
N GLY A 30 -10.12 8.69 -8.24
CA GLY A 30 -9.03 9.65 -8.41
C GLY A 30 -9.20 10.64 -9.58
N LYS A 31 -8.12 11.34 -9.92
CA LYS A 31 -8.14 12.44 -10.91
C LYS A 31 -8.42 11.91 -12.32
N ILE A 32 -9.46 12.44 -12.96
CA ILE A 32 -9.83 12.15 -14.34
C ILE A 32 -8.79 12.75 -15.29
N ASN A 33 -8.02 11.88 -15.95
CA ASN A 33 -7.10 12.25 -17.02
C ASN A 33 -7.77 12.03 -18.39
N TYR A 34 -7.71 13.04 -19.27
CA TYR A 34 -8.26 12.97 -20.62
C TYR A 34 -7.79 11.76 -21.44
N SER A 35 -6.54 11.31 -21.26
CA SER A 35 -6.00 10.15 -21.97
C SER A 35 -6.61 8.83 -21.46
N ALA A 36 -6.78 8.71 -20.14
CA ALA A 36 -7.39 7.53 -19.53
C ALA A 36 -8.90 7.46 -19.84
N LEU A 37 -9.58 8.61 -19.75
CA LEU A 37 -10.97 8.78 -20.15
C LEU A 37 -11.19 8.40 -21.62
N ALA A 38 -10.32 8.85 -22.53
CA ALA A 38 -10.42 8.51 -23.94
C ALA A 38 -10.22 7.00 -24.21
N LYS A 39 -9.30 6.37 -23.47
CA LYS A 39 -9.05 4.93 -23.57
C LYS A 39 -10.23 4.10 -23.09
N ALA A 40 -10.86 4.51 -21.99
CA ALA A 40 -11.99 3.78 -21.40
C ALA A 40 -13.32 3.99 -22.14
N THR A 41 -13.53 5.18 -22.71
CA THR A 41 -14.81 5.55 -23.35
C THR A 41 -14.80 5.40 -24.88
N GLY A 42 -13.62 5.22 -25.49
CA GLY A 42 -13.45 5.24 -26.94
C GLY A 42 -13.67 6.63 -27.59
N ILE A 43 -13.99 7.66 -26.80
CA ILE A 43 -14.19 9.03 -27.27
C ILE A 43 -12.85 9.76 -27.28
N LYS A 44 -12.51 10.38 -28.42
CA LYS A 44 -11.20 11.00 -28.64
C LYS A 44 -10.90 12.08 -27.59
N ARG A 45 -9.65 12.12 -27.09
CA ARG A 45 -9.14 13.08 -26.10
C ARG A 45 -9.55 14.54 -26.36
N HIS A 46 -9.46 14.98 -27.62
CA HIS A 46 -9.76 16.37 -27.99
C HIS A 46 -11.25 16.74 -27.87
N VAL A 47 -12.15 15.76 -27.93
CA VAL A 47 -13.59 15.98 -27.72
C VAL A 47 -13.82 16.34 -26.26
N TRP A 48 -13.23 15.56 -25.35
CA TRP A 48 -13.26 15.82 -23.91
C TRP A 48 -12.63 17.17 -23.55
N SER A 49 -11.42 17.44 -24.04
CA SER A 49 -10.70 18.66 -23.69
C SER A 49 -11.32 19.94 -24.25
N ARG A 50 -12.15 19.85 -25.31
CA ARG A 50 -12.82 21.02 -25.89
C ARG A 50 -14.22 21.24 -25.36
N ARG A 51 -14.98 20.17 -25.13
CA ARG A 51 -16.42 20.26 -24.80
C ARG A 51 -16.74 20.04 -23.33
N LYS A 52 -15.84 19.39 -22.59
CA LYS A 52 -16.06 18.98 -21.19
C LYS A 52 -14.92 19.38 -20.27
N ARG A 53 -14.13 20.39 -20.67
CA ARG A 53 -12.98 20.87 -19.91
C ARG A 53 -13.38 21.35 -18.52
N THR A 54 -14.36 22.22 -18.46
CA THR A 54 -14.89 22.80 -17.21
C THR A 54 -15.45 21.71 -16.29
N ASP A 55 -16.20 20.77 -16.85
CA ASP A 55 -16.80 19.66 -16.11
C ASP A 55 -15.72 18.76 -15.51
N ILE A 56 -14.68 18.43 -16.29
CA ILE A 56 -13.54 17.62 -15.85
C ILE A 56 -12.67 18.35 -14.84
N GLU A 57 -12.44 19.66 -15.01
CA GLU A 57 -11.73 20.48 -14.04
C GLU A 57 -12.49 20.54 -12.71
N ARG A 58 -13.81 20.75 -12.75
CA ARG A 58 -14.69 20.73 -11.57
C ARG A 58 -14.67 19.37 -10.85
N LEU A 59 -14.78 18.26 -11.58
CA LEU A 59 -14.70 16.90 -11.02
C LEU A 59 -13.33 16.59 -10.44
N ASN A 60 -12.27 17.22 -10.95
CA ASN A 60 -10.91 17.07 -10.45
C ASN A 60 -10.56 18.02 -9.31
N THR A 61 -11.42 18.99 -8.99
CA THR A 61 -11.22 19.90 -7.87
C THR A 61 -11.37 19.11 -6.57
N PRO A 62 -10.32 19.01 -5.74
CA PRO A 62 -10.43 18.31 -4.46
C PRO A 62 -11.43 19.04 -3.56
N LEU A 63 -12.46 18.32 -3.10
CA LEU A 63 -13.48 18.85 -2.19
C LEU A 63 -12.96 19.04 -0.75
N LEU A 64 -11.76 18.54 -0.44
CA LEU A 64 -11.13 18.65 0.88
C LEU A 64 -9.75 19.31 0.77
N SER A 65 -9.53 20.28 1.65
CA SER A 65 -8.31 21.10 1.80
C SER A 65 -7.04 20.25 1.81
N LYS A 66 -5.98 20.76 1.17
CA LYS A 66 -4.60 20.23 1.08
C LYS A 66 -3.86 20.08 2.43
N GLN A 67 -4.56 19.98 3.55
CA GLN A 67 -3.93 20.04 4.88
C GLN A 67 -3.55 18.68 5.48
N ASN A 68 -3.84 17.58 4.80
CA ASN A 68 -3.34 16.27 5.21
C ASN A 68 -2.64 15.62 4.02
N ASP A 69 -1.41 15.12 4.21
CA ASP A 69 -0.72 14.22 3.27
C ASP A 69 -1.47 12.87 3.06
N ALA A 70 -2.70 12.78 3.54
CA ALA A 70 -3.59 11.67 3.29
C ALA A 70 -4.08 11.72 1.83
N PRO A 71 -4.08 10.58 1.11
CA PRO A 71 -4.68 10.52 -0.21
C PRO A 71 -6.14 10.94 -0.14
N SER A 72 -6.56 11.77 -1.10
CA SER A 72 -7.94 12.24 -1.19
C SER A 72 -8.88 11.04 -1.21
N LEU A 73 -9.81 10.98 -0.26
CA LEU A 73 -10.85 9.96 -0.26
C LEU A 73 -11.61 10.06 -1.59
N PRO A 74 -11.88 8.94 -2.29
CA PRO A 74 -12.61 8.92 -3.55
C PRO A 74 -14.12 9.09 -3.29
N LEU A 75 -14.49 10.15 -2.58
CA LEU A 75 -15.87 10.43 -2.27
C LEU A 75 -16.59 10.90 -3.55
N PRO A 76 -17.81 10.40 -3.79
CA PRO A 76 -18.63 10.91 -4.89
C PRO A 76 -19.02 12.36 -4.64
N ASN A 77 -19.03 13.18 -5.69
CA ASN A 77 -19.44 14.58 -5.61
C ASN A 77 -20.97 14.68 -5.44
N ILE A 78 -21.43 15.20 -4.30
CA ILE A 78 -22.85 15.28 -3.95
C ILE A 78 -23.60 16.31 -4.79
N GLU A 79 -23.01 17.48 -5.05
CA GLU A 79 -23.60 18.49 -5.94
C GLU A 79 -23.85 17.89 -7.33
N PHE A 80 -22.90 17.06 -7.77
CA PHE A 80 -22.99 16.36 -9.03
C PHE A 80 -24.10 15.29 -9.07
N ILE A 81 -24.29 14.56 -7.97
CA ILE A 81 -25.40 13.59 -7.83
C ILE A 81 -26.76 14.30 -7.94
N ILE A 82 -26.89 15.46 -7.29
CA ILE A 82 -28.10 16.27 -7.31
C ILE A 82 -28.35 16.84 -8.70
N GLU A 83 -27.34 17.37 -9.39
CA GLU A 83 -27.48 17.87 -10.77
C GLU A 83 -27.93 16.76 -11.76
N ARG A 84 -27.41 15.53 -11.61
CA ARG A 84 -27.69 14.43 -12.55
C ARG A 84 -29.04 13.77 -12.31
N TYR A 85 -29.41 13.60 -11.05
CA TYR A 85 -30.58 12.79 -10.67
C TYR A 85 -31.67 13.59 -9.95
N GLY A 86 -31.49 14.89 -9.72
CA GLY A 86 -32.44 15.73 -8.98
C GLY A 86 -33.86 15.72 -9.54
N ASN A 87 -34.00 15.52 -10.85
CA ASN A 87 -35.30 15.45 -11.53
C ASN A 87 -35.92 14.03 -11.53
N ASP A 88 -35.17 13.00 -11.12
CA ASP A 88 -35.63 11.62 -10.97
C ASP A 88 -35.36 11.14 -9.55
N THR A 89 -36.39 11.23 -8.70
CA THR A 89 -36.31 10.89 -7.27
C THR A 89 -35.88 9.44 -7.02
N LYS A 90 -36.23 8.51 -7.91
CA LYS A 90 -35.84 7.09 -7.78
C LYS A 90 -34.36 6.90 -8.09
N ALA A 91 -33.86 7.54 -9.15
CA ALA A 91 -32.45 7.51 -9.50
C ALA A 91 -31.58 8.24 -8.46
N LEU A 92 -32.07 9.35 -7.91
CA LEU A 92 -31.39 10.09 -6.84
C LEU A 92 -31.26 9.25 -5.57
N THR A 93 -32.35 8.58 -5.17
CA THR A 93 -32.35 7.68 -4.02
C THR A 93 -31.33 6.54 -4.20
N GLY A 94 -31.27 5.95 -5.41
CA GLY A 94 -30.28 4.93 -5.73
C GLY A 94 -28.84 5.45 -5.64
N ALA A 95 -28.58 6.65 -6.16
CA ALA A 95 -27.26 7.28 -6.10
C ALA A 95 -26.84 7.58 -4.64
N LEU A 96 -27.73 8.12 -3.82
CA LEU A 96 -27.48 8.38 -2.40
C LEU A 96 -27.26 7.09 -1.60
N LYS A 97 -28.01 6.03 -1.91
CA LYS A 97 -27.79 4.71 -1.31
C LYS A 97 -26.38 4.19 -1.61
N HIS A 98 -25.92 4.33 -2.85
CA HIS A 98 -24.57 3.95 -3.24
C HIS A 98 -23.50 4.74 -2.49
N VAL A 99 -23.70 6.06 -2.28
CA VAL A 99 -22.80 6.86 -1.43
C VAL A 99 -22.70 6.26 -0.03
N ASN A 100 -23.84 5.89 0.56
CA ASN A 100 -23.87 5.31 1.91
C ASN A 100 -23.16 3.94 1.96
N GLU A 101 -23.34 3.09 0.95
CA GLU A 101 -22.64 1.81 0.82
C GLU A 101 -21.12 2.00 0.73
N VAL A 102 -20.65 2.99 -0.05
CA VAL A 102 -19.22 3.31 -0.16
C VAL A 102 -18.68 3.78 1.19
N ILE A 103 -19.37 4.69 1.88
CA ILE A 103 -18.96 5.17 3.21
C ILE A 103 -18.87 4.01 4.21
N GLN A 104 -19.85 3.10 4.23
CA GLN A 104 -19.84 1.93 5.10
C GLN A 104 -18.67 1.00 4.78
N SER A 105 -18.41 0.71 3.50
CA SER A 105 -17.28 -0.15 3.11
C SER A 105 -15.93 0.43 3.52
N LEU A 106 -15.73 1.75 3.36
CA LEU A 106 -14.51 2.43 3.78
C LEU A 106 -14.33 2.40 5.30
N TYR A 107 -15.42 2.49 6.05
CA TYR A 107 -15.39 2.38 7.51
C TYR A 107 -15.03 0.95 7.96
N ASP A 108 -15.59 -0.07 7.32
CA ASP A 108 -15.26 -1.46 7.59
C ASP A 108 -13.78 -1.77 7.28
N ASP A 109 -13.27 -1.29 6.14
CA ASP A 109 -11.87 -1.41 5.76
C ASP A 109 -10.94 -0.72 6.77
N LEU A 110 -11.33 0.46 7.26
CA LEU A 110 -10.60 1.17 8.32
C LEU A 110 -10.54 0.33 9.60
N LEU A 111 -11.68 -0.23 10.04
CA LEU A 111 -11.74 -1.07 11.24
C LEU A 111 -10.89 -2.34 11.10
N GLN A 112 -10.96 -3.00 9.94
CA GLN A 112 -10.12 -4.17 9.67
C GLN A 112 -8.63 -3.83 9.64
N SER A 113 -8.28 -2.69 9.04
CA SER A 113 -6.89 -2.22 8.99
C SER A 113 -6.35 -1.90 10.38
N ARG A 114 -7.16 -1.27 11.25
CA ARG A 114 -6.79 -1.04 12.66
C ARG A 114 -6.53 -2.33 13.41
N LYS A 115 -7.43 -3.32 13.30
CA LYS A 115 -7.25 -4.64 13.92
C LYS A 115 -5.97 -5.35 13.44
N LYS A 116 -5.66 -5.26 12.14
CA LYS A 116 -4.41 -5.82 11.59
C LYS A 116 -3.18 -5.10 12.15
N ASN A 117 -3.21 -3.77 12.22
CA ASN A 117 -2.11 -2.98 12.79
C ASN A 117 -1.86 -3.29 14.27
N GLU A 118 -2.91 -3.48 15.06
CA GLU A 118 -2.78 -3.92 16.46
C GLU A 118 -2.09 -5.28 16.56
N ARG A 119 -2.53 -6.27 15.77
CA ARG A 119 -1.88 -7.60 15.71
C ARG A 119 -0.42 -7.53 15.27
N PHE A 120 -0.11 -6.70 14.28
CA PHE A 120 1.28 -6.52 13.85
C PHE A 120 2.13 -5.87 14.94
N LYS A 121 1.59 -4.90 15.66
CA LYS A 121 2.28 -4.27 16.79
C LYS A 121 2.60 -5.29 17.88
N GLU A 122 1.62 -6.10 18.28
CA GLU A 122 1.83 -7.20 19.25
C GLU A 122 2.88 -8.21 18.76
N SER A 123 2.82 -8.60 17.49
CA SER A 123 3.80 -9.53 16.90
C SER A 123 5.21 -8.96 16.89
N ILE A 124 5.37 -7.68 16.55
CA ILE A 124 6.66 -6.97 16.58
C ILE A 124 7.20 -6.94 18.00
N GLU A 125 6.38 -6.59 19.00
CA GLU A 125 6.80 -6.56 20.41
C GLU A 125 7.26 -7.94 20.90
N GLN A 126 6.53 -9.01 20.55
CA GLN A 126 6.91 -10.38 20.88
C GLN A 126 8.23 -10.79 20.22
N GLN A 127 8.42 -10.48 18.94
CA GLN A 127 9.65 -10.79 18.21
C GLN A 127 10.84 -10.02 18.79
N GLN A 128 10.67 -8.73 19.12
CA GLN A 128 11.71 -7.92 19.76
C GLN A 128 12.12 -8.51 21.12
N LYS A 129 11.15 -8.95 21.93
CA LYS A 129 11.44 -9.62 23.20
C LYS A 129 12.25 -10.91 22.98
N LYS A 130 11.83 -11.74 22.03
CA LYS A 130 12.54 -12.98 21.69
C LYS A 130 13.97 -12.74 21.17
N ILE A 131 14.15 -11.73 20.32
CA ILE A 131 15.49 -11.33 19.85
C ILE A 131 16.35 -10.90 21.04
N LYS A 132 15.81 -10.11 21.97
CA LYS A 132 16.55 -9.68 23.16
C LYS A 132 16.96 -10.87 24.04
N GLU A 133 16.04 -11.79 24.31
CA GLU A 133 16.31 -13.02 25.07
C GLU A 133 17.41 -13.86 24.40
N LEU A 134 17.27 -14.14 23.10
CA LEU A 134 18.27 -14.89 22.33
C LEU A 134 19.63 -14.20 22.32
N THR A 135 19.67 -12.86 22.25
CA THR A 135 20.92 -12.09 22.27
C THR A 135 21.62 -12.21 23.63
N ILE A 136 20.86 -12.21 24.73
CA ILE A 136 21.42 -12.42 26.08
C ILE A 136 21.97 -13.83 26.18
N THR A 137 21.19 -14.84 25.79
CA THR A 137 21.62 -16.24 25.82
C THR A 137 22.84 -16.48 24.94
N LEU A 138 22.91 -15.90 23.74
CA LEU A 138 24.09 -15.98 22.88
C LEU A 138 25.32 -15.39 23.56
N ARG A 139 25.18 -14.22 24.19
CA ARG A 139 26.29 -13.58 24.93
C ARG A 139 26.75 -14.43 26.12
N GLU A 140 25.82 -15.06 26.84
CA GLU A 140 26.17 -16.00 27.92
C GLU A 140 26.97 -17.18 27.39
N TYR A 141 26.53 -17.81 26.29
CA TYR A 141 27.29 -18.87 25.65
C TYR A 141 28.67 -18.41 25.14
N GLU A 142 28.75 -17.25 24.51
CA GLU A 142 30.02 -16.66 24.06
C GLU A 142 30.98 -16.46 25.24
N ASN A 143 30.48 -15.94 26.37
CA ASN A 143 31.26 -15.75 27.58
C ASN A 143 31.75 -17.07 28.17
N ILE A 144 30.90 -18.10 28.22
CA ILE A 144 31.27 -19.45 28.70
C ILE A 144 32.34 -20.05 27.79
N VAL A 145 32.15 -19.97 26.46
CA VAL A 145 33.09 -20.53 25.48
C VAL A 145 34.45 -19.82 25.56
N ALA A 146 34.46 -18.48 25.52
CA ALA A 146 35.69 -17.70 25.63
C ALA A 146 36.36 -17.84 27.00
N GLY A 147 35.56 -17.87 28.07
CA GLY A 147 35.99 -18.04 29.46
C GLY A 147 36.54 -19.43 29.76
N SER A 148 36.16 -20.45 28.98
CA SER A 148 36.61 -21.84 29.18
C SER A 148 38.12 -22.05 29.08
N VAL A 149 38.89 -21.05 28.64
CA VAL A 149 40.36 -21.06 28.70
C VAL A 149 40.87 -21.01 30.15
N TYR A 150 40.14 -20.34 31.05
CA TYR A 150 40.49 -20.19 32.45
C TYR A 150 39.92 -21.33 33.30
N LYS A 151 40.73 -21.87 34.23
CA LYS A 151 40.35 -23.03 35.06
C LYS A 151 39.16 -22.75 35.97
N ASP A 152 39.18 -21.63 36.67
CA ASP A 152 38.13 -21.26 37.63
C ASP A 152 36.76 -21.13 36.95
N ASN A 153 36.73 -20.52 35.77
CA ASN A 153 35.51 -20.36 34.97
C ASN A 153 34.98 -21.70 34.44
N ARG A 154 35.87 -22.67 34.12
CA ARG A 154 35.46 -24.04 33.79
C ARG A 154 34.85 -24.77 34.97
N GLU A 155 35.43 -24.63 36.16
CA GLU A 155 34.91 -25.28 37.36
C GLU A 155 33.54 -24.72 37.75
N GLU A 156 33.36 -23.40 37.66
CA GLU A 156 32.08 -22.71 37.90
C GLU A 156 30.99 -23.14 36.91
N ASN A 157 31.33 -23.32 35.63
CA ASN A 157 30.39 -23.74 34.58
C ASN A 157 30.35 -25.27 34.37
N HIS A 158 30.96 -26.06 35.26
CA HIS A 158 31.03 -27.53 35.19
C HIS A 158 31.59 -28.09 33.86
N LEU A 159 32.54 -27.38 33.26
CA LEU A 159 33.22 -27.77 32.03
C LEU A 159 34.44 -28.64 32.33
N GLN A 160 34.51 -29.82 31.70
CA GLN A 160 35.61 -30.77 31.89
C GLN A 160 36.92 -30.35 31.20
N SER A 161 36.85 -29.50 30.17
CA SER A 161 38.02 -29.08 29.39
C SER A 161 37.79 -27.72 28.70
N ASN A 162 38.88 -27.11 28.22
CA ASN A 162 38.83 -25.86 27.47
C ASN A 162 38.21 -26.11 26.08
N LEU A 163 37.12 -25.42 25.78
CA LEU A 163 36.33 -25.59 24.56
C LEU A 163 37.03 -25.04 23.31
N LEU A 164 38.05 -24.18 23.48
CA LEU A 164 38.83 -23.59 22.40
C LEU A 164 40.14 -24.35 22.11
N THR A 165 40.33 -25.55 22.69
CA THR A 165 41.57 -26.32 22.51
C THR A 165 41.67 -26.91 21.11
N ILE A 166 42.81 -26.71 20.44
CA ILE A 166 43.13 -27.41 19.19
C ILE A 166 43.75 -28.77 19.51
N ASN A 167 43.17 -29.84 18.97
CA ASN A 167 43.62 -31.22 19.12
C ASN A 167 43.64 -31.93 17.76
N SER A 168 44.12 -33.18 17.72
CA SER A 168 44.20 -33.97 16.49
C SER A 168 42.87 -34.11 15.75
N ASN A 169 41.74 -34.04 16.46
CA ASN A 169 40.42 -34.27 15.90
C ASN A 169 39.80 -33.02 15.27
N ASN A 170 40.20 -31.82 15.71
CA ASN A 170 39.68 -30.55 15.16
C ASN A 170 40.74 -29.72 14.42
N LYS A 171 42.00 -30.16 14.37
CA LYS A 171 43.13 -29.44 13.77
C LYS A 171 42.86 -28.93 12.36
N GLU A 172 42.31 -29.77 11.49
CA GLU A 172 42.01 -29.43 10.10
C GLU A 172 40.99 -28.28 10.00
N ASN A 173 39.95 -28.31 10.84
CA ASN A 173 38.93 -27.26 10.90
C ASN A 173 39.45 -26.00 11.61
N ALA A 174 40.32 -26.12 12.60
CA ALA A 174 40.86 -24.97 13.34
C ALA A 174 41.82 -24.10 12.51
N VAL A 175 42.47 -24.67 11.49
CA VAL A 175 43.44 -23.97 10.62
C VAL A 175 42.92 -23.70 9.21
N SER A 176 41.73 -24.20 8.88
CA SER A 176 41.17 -24.00 7.54
C SER A 176 40.69 -22.56 7.35
N LEU A 177 40.91 -22.01 6.15
CA LEU A 177 40.46 -20.67 5.75
C LEU A 177 39.19 -20.72 4.89
N ASP A 178 38.58 -21.91 4.74
CA ASP A 178 37.36 -22.09 3.97
C ASP A 178 36.12 -21.71 4.80
N PHE A 179 35.93 -20.41 4.94
CA PHE A 179 34.80 -19.82 5.69
C PHE A 179 33.44 -20.27 5.16
N LYS A 180 33.32 -20.59 3.86
CA LYS A 180 32.05 -21.00 3.26
C LYS A 180 31.67 -22.42 3.70
N LYS A 181 32.65 -23.31 3.83
CA LYS A 181 32.47 -24.66 4.37
C LYS A 181 32.22 -24.65 5.87
N MET A 182 32.86 -23.74 6.61
CA MET A 182 32.70 -23.64 8.07
C MET A 182 31.39 -23.00 8.51
N PHE A 183 30.93 -21.98 7.79
CA PHE A 183 29.75 -21.20 8.14
C PHE A 183 28.71 -21.19 7.01
N PRO A 184 28.22 -22.37 6.57
CA PRO A 184 27.35 -22.47 5.41
C PRO A 184 26.09 -21.62 5.56
N ASN A 185 25.57 -21.52 6.80
CA ASN A 185 24.35 -20.78 7.12
C ASN A 185 24.47 -19.25 6.93
N ILE A 186 25.68 -18.69 6.95
CA ILE A 186 25.91 -17.25 6.70
C ILE A 186 25.81 -16.94 5.20
N PHE A 187 26.01 -17.95 4.34
CA PHE A 187 26.06 -17.81 2.89
C PHE A 187 24.83 -18.41 2.17
N LEU A 188 23.82 -18.85 2.91
CA LEU A 188 22.53 -19.24 2.35
C LEU A 188 21.77 -17.97 1.94
N LYS A 189 21.70 -17.72 0.63
CA LYS A 189 20.77 -16.77 0.01
C LYS A 189 19.48 -17.48 -0.37
#